data_AF-A0A1M2Z1C1-F1
#
_entry.id   AF-A0A1M2Z1C1-F1
#
_cell.length_a   1.000
_cell.length_b   1.000
_cell.length_c   1.000
_cell.angle_alpha   90.00
_cell.angle_beta   90.00
_cell.angle_gamma   90.00
#
_symmetry.space_group_name_H-M   'P 1'
#
loop_
_entity.id
_entity.type
_entity.pdbx_description
1 polymer ?
#
loop_
_entity_poly.entity_id
_entity_poly.type
_entity_poly.pdbx_seq_one_letter_code
_entity_poly.pdbx_strand_id
1 'polypeptide(L)'
;MADAWTIANALRLAAGCARDASILLDSHSRNAAYLGEQALEQIIRAFATAEGLHIERHDAHQLDKTVRRFPDAHPEKVAISKLVWLEAYATTFRYTLPSGRIPKAPDDAKVAEAISGIEELILRAARHFGVDLEKDSPAARTAPMR
;
A
#
# COMPACT_ATOMS: atom_id res chain seq x y z
N MET A 1 -14.08 16.71 -6.45
CA MET A 1 -14.86 15.48 -6.73
C MET A 1 -13.97 14.34 -7.21
N ALA A 2 -13.04 14.56 -8.15
CA ALA A 2 -12.10 13.53 -8.58
C ALA A 2 -11.28 12.93 -7.42
N ASP A 3 -10.75 13.77 -6.53
CA ASP A 3 -9.92 13.31 -5.39
C ASP A 3 -10.68 12.38 -4.44
N ALA A 4 -11.96 12.65 -4.17
CA ALA A 4 -12.78 11.81 -3.31
C ALA A 4 -12.99 10.41 -3.90
N TRP A 5 -13.10 10.31 -5.23
CA TRP A 5 -13.15 9.03 -5.93
C TRP A 5 -11.78 8.34 -5.94
N THR A 6 -10.71 9.08 -6.20
CA THR A 6 -9.34 8.55 -6.18
C THR A 6 -9.00 7.95 -4.82
N ILE A 7 -9.28 8.67 -3.72
CA ILE A 7 -9.05 8.20 -2.35
C ILE A 7 -9.86 6.92 -2.08
N ALA A 8 -11.17 6.94 -2.35
CA ALA A 8 -12.03 5.80 -2.08
C ALA A 8 -11.61 4.55 -2.87
N ASN A 9 -11.36 4.71 -4.17
CA ASN A 9 -11.01 3.58 -5.04
C ASN A 9 -9.60 3.06 -4.74
N ALA A 10 -8.64 3.92 -4.38
CA ALA A 10 -7.34 3.48 -3.93
C ALA A 10 -7.47 2.61 -2.66
N LEU A 11 -8.28 3.01 -1.68
CA LEU A 11 -8.49 2.20 -0.47
C LEU A 11 -9.21 0.88 -0.75
N ARG A 12 -10.15 0.83 -1.70
CA ARG A 12 -10.78 -0.42 -2.14
C ARG A 12 -9.80 -1.37 -2.81
N LEU A 13 -8.95 -0.83 -3.70
CA LEU A 13 -7.87 -1.60 -4.32
C LEU A 13 -6.89 -2.11 -3.26
N ALA A 14 -6.53 -1.28 -2.28
CA ALA A 14 -5.68 -1.69 -1.17
C ALA A 14 -6.29 -2.85 -0.37
N ALA A 15 -7.58 -2.76 -0.04
CA ALA A 15 -8.30 -3.80 0.68
C ALA A 15 -8.37 -5.12 -0.12
N GLY A 16 -8.62 -5.05 -1.43
CA GLY A 16 -8.59 -6.21 -2.31
C GLY A 16 -7.20 -6.86 -2.36
N CYS A 17 -6.15 -6.07 -2.58
CA CYS A 17 -4.77 -6.57 -2.59
C CYS A 17 -4.35 -7.17 -1.25
N ALA A 18 -4.71 -6.58 -0.11
CA ALA A 18 -4.40 -7.13 1.21
C ALA A 18 -5.10 -8.47 1.45
N ARG A 19 -6.39 -8.58 1.08
CA ARG A 19 -7.16 -9.83 1.15
C ARG A 19 -6.51 -10.93 0.33
N ASP A 20 -6.16 -10.64 -0.92
CA ASP A 20 -5.52 -11.59 -1.81
C ASP A 20 -4.10 -11.94 -1.35
N ALA A 21 -3.37 -10.99 -0.74
CA ALA A 21 -2.07 -11.24 -0.14
C ALA A 21 -2.16 -12.26 1.00
N SER A 22 -3.17 -12.15 1.86
CA SER A 22 -3.43 -13.11 2.95
C SER A 22 -3.72 -14.51 2.40
N ILE A 23 -4.58 -14.63 1.39
CA ILE A 23 -4.89 -15.91 0.73
C ILE A 23 -3.61 -16.54 0.15
N LEU A 24 -2.77 -15.73 -0.51
CA LEU A 24 -1.52 -16.21 -1.08
C LEU A 24 -0.51 -16.61 -0.01
N LEU A 25 -0.46 -15.91 1.11
CA LEU A 25 0.42 -16.23 2.23
C LEU A 25 0.06 -17.58 2.84
N ASP A 26 -1.24 -17.86 3.02
CA ASP A 26 -1.73 -19.16 3.51
C ASP A 26 -1.33 -20.32 2.60
N SER A 27 -1.09 -20.05 1.31
CA SER A 27 -0.58 -21.03 0.34
C SER A 27 0.96 -21.06 0.22
N HIS A 28 1.68 -20.34 1.08
CA HIS A 28 3.14 -20.13 1.02
C HIS A 28 3.61 -19.56 -0.33
N SER A 29 2.75 -18.78 -1.00
CA SER A 29 3.06 -18.20 -2.30
C SER A 29 3.92 -16.96 -2.13
N ARG A 30 5.06 -16.94 -2.82
CA ARG A 30 5.96 -15.78 -2.87
C ARG A 30 5.29 -14.48 -3.36
N ASN A 31 4.15 -14.60 -4.04
CA ASN A 31 3.40 -13.47 -4.57
C ASN A 31 2.62 -12.71 -3.49
N ALA A 32 2.49 -13.25 -2.27
CA ALA A 32 1.87 -12.55 -1.14
C ALA A 32 2.56 -11.20 -0.87
N ALA A 33 3.90 -11.18 -0.83
CA ALA A 33 4.67 -9.95 -0.62
C ALA A 33 4.46 -8.92 -1.75
N TYR A 34 4.25 -9.37 -2.98
CA TYR A 34 3.95 -8.47 -4.10
C TYR A 34 2.56 -7.83 -3.94
N LEU A 35 1.53 -8.59 -3.55
CA LEU A 35 0.21 -8.00 -3.31
C LEU A 35 0.19 -7.11 -2.06
N GLY A 36 0.99 -7.44 -1.04
CA GLY A 36 1.23 -6.53 0.09
C GLY A 36 1.85 -5.20 -0.35
N GLU A 37 2.84 -5.23 -1.24
CA GLU A 37 3.42 -4.02 -1.83
C GLU A 37 2.37 -3.20 -2.58
N GLN A 38 1.56 -3.84 -3.43
CA GLN A 38 0.50 -3.16 -4.19
C GLN A 38 -0.55 -2.53 -3.26
N ALA A 39 -0.92 -3.22 -2.18
CA ALA A 39 -1.82 -2.65 -1.18
C ALA A 39 -1.24 -1.39 -0.54
N LEU A 40 0.05 -1.42 -0.17
CA LEU A 40 0.75 -0.27 0.40
C LEU A 40 0.86 0.90 -0.58
N GLU A 41 1.14 0.63 -1.86
CA GLU A 41 1.18 1.66 -2.92
C GLU A 41 -0.16 2.42 -2.99
N GLN A 42 -1.28 1.70 -2.93
CA GLN A 42 -2.60 2.31 -3.00
C GLN A 42 -2.95 3.13 -1.75
N ILE A 43 -2.54 2.70 -0.56
CA ILE A 43 -2.68 3.49 0.68
C ILE A 43 -1.89 4.79 0.55
N ILE A 44 -0.62 4.72 0.11
CA ILE A 44 0.23 5.89 -0.11
C ILE A 44 -0.40 6.83 -1.13
N ARG A 45 -0.99 6.29 -2.21
CA ARG A 45 -1.72 7.07 -3.22
C ARG A 45 -2.92 7.82 -2.62
N ALA A 46 -3.69 7.18 -1.75
CA ALA A 46 -4.81 7.82 -1.06
C ALA A 46 -4.32 8.99 -0.18
N PHE A 47 -3.28 8.78 0.63
CA PHE A 47 -2.71 9.85 1.47
C PHE A 47 -2.08 10.97 0.64
N ALA A 48 -1.30 10.65 -0.38
CA ALA A 48 -0.70 11.64 -1.28
C ALA A 48 -1.77 12.49 -1.97
N THR A 49 -2.88 11.87 -2.39
CA THR A 49 -4.02 12.59 -2.98
C THR A 49 -4.63 13.57 -2.00
N ALA A 50 -4.87 13.15 -0.74
CA ALA A 50 -5.38 14.03 0.30
C ALA A 50 -4.43 15.21 0.61
N GLU A 51 -3.12 14.97 0.53
CA GLU A 51 -2.07 15.99 0.71
C GLU A 51 -1.85 16.89 -0.52
N GLY A 52 -2.57 16.67 -1.63
CA GLY A 52 -2.33 17.39 -2.88
C GLY A 52 -0.97 17.07 -3.54
N LEU A 53 -0.36 15.94 -3.18
CA LEU A 53 0.91 15.48 -3.71
C LEU A 53 0.69 14.67 -4.99
N HIS A 54 1.13 15.23 -6.11
CA HIS A 54 1.15 14.48 -7.37
C HIS A 54 2.28 13.44 -7.38
N ILE A 55 1.93 12.17 -7.61
CA ILE A 55 2.88 11.08 -7.82
C ILE A 55 2.95 10.83 -9.33
N GLU A 56 4.11 11.07 -9.92
CA GLU A 56 4.33 10.75 -11.33
C GLU A 56 4.29 9.23 -11.56
N ARG A 57 3.80 8.81 -12.72
CA ARG A 57 3.65 7.38 -13.04
C ARG A 57 4.97 6.60 -12.93
N HIS A 58 6.10 7.23 -13.26
CA HIS A 58 7.42 6.60 -13.18
C HIS A 58 7.91 6.40 -11.73
N ASP A 59 7.32 7.12 -10.78
CA ASP A 59 7.62 7.06 -9.35
C ASP A 59 6.65 6.15 -8.57
N ALA A 60 5.66 5.54 -9.24
CA ALA A 60 4.60 4.77 -8.58
C ALA A 60 5.13 3.67 -7.64
N HIS A 61 6.21 2.98 -8.02
CA HIS A 61 6.83 1.90 -7.24
C HIS A 61 7.94 2.37 -6.29
N GLN A 62 8.19 3.68 -6.18
CA GLN A 62 9.20 4.25 -5.27
C GLN A 62 8.50 4.74 -4.01
N LEU A 63 8.11 3.79 -3.15
CA LEU A 63 7.29 4.06 -1.97
C LEU A 63 8.04 4.96 -0.99
N ASP A 64 9.31 4.66 -0.70
CA ASP A 64 10.12 5.46 0.22
C ASP A 64 10.26 6.92 -0.26
N LYS A 65 10.52 7.12 -1.56
CA LYS A 65 10.61 8.46 -2.16
C LYS A 65 9.32 9.25 -1.98
N THR A 66 8.16 8.61 -2.13
CA THR A 66 6.87 9.26 -1.95
C THR A 66 6.61 9.58 -0.48
N VAL A 67 6.87 8.65 0.43
CA VAL A 67 6.64 8.82 1.88
C VAL A 67 7.48 9.95 2.47
N ARG A 68 8.70 10.15 1.98
CA ARG A 68 9.56 11.28 2.38
C ARG A 68 8.93 12.65 2.08
N ARG A 69 8.01 12.74 1.11
CA ARG A 69 7.31 13.99 0.76
C ARG A 69 6.15 14.30 1.70
N PHE A 70 5.71 13.35 2.53
CA PHE A 70 4.65 13.61 3.51
C PHE A 70 5.13 14.57 4.61
N PRO A 71 4.25 15.41 5.16
CA PRO A 71 4.57 16.22 6.34
C PRO A 71 5.10 15.34 7.47
N ASP A 72 6.08 15.82 8.24
CA ASP A 72 6.65 15.06 9.36
C ASP A 72 5.62 14.75 10.45
N ALA A 73 4.62 15.62 10.59
CA ALA A 73 3.49 15.43 11.51
C ALA A 73 2.41 14.46 10.99
N HIS A 74 2.56 13.87 9.79
CA HIS A 74 1.57 12.92 9.28
C HIS A 74 1.50 11.69 10.20
N PRO A 75 0.33 11.36 10.78
CA PRO A 75 0.22 10.38 11.86
C PRO A 75 0.68 8.97 11.45
N GLU A 76 0.44 8.58 10.20
CA GLU A 76 0.81 7.25 9.70
C GLU A 76 2.23 7.18 9.10
N LYS A 77 3.01 8.28 9.04
CA LYS A 77 4.30 8.29 8.32
C LYS A 77 5.26 7.24 8.86
N VAL A 78 5.37 7.12 10.19
CA VAL A 78 6.22 6.13 10.85
C VAL A 78 5.77 4.69 10.55
N ALA A 79 4.45 4.44 10.55
CA ALA A 79 3.91 3.11 10.25
C ALA A 79 4.21 2.71 8.82
N ILE A 80 4.00 3.62 7.86
CA ILE A 80 4.29 3.37 6.43
C ILE A 80 5.78 3.15 6.22
N SER A 81 6.66 3.95 6.84
CA SER A 81 8.12 3.79 6.71
C SER A 81 8.63 2.43 7.19
N LYS A 82 7.92 1.73 8.09
CA LYS A 82 8.28 0.35 8.49
C LYS A 82 7.95 -0.69 7.42
N LEU A 83 7.14 -0.33 6.42
CA LEU A 83 6.62 -1.23 5.39
C LEU A 83 7.23 -0.99 4.01
N VAL A 84 7.92 0.15 3.79
CA VAL A 84 8.48 0.51 2.46
C VAL A 84 9.49 -0.50 1.91
N TRP A 85 10.07 -1.38 2.74
CA TRP A 85 10.91 -2.48 2.28
C TRP A 85 10.20 -3.42 1.28
N LEU A 86 8.86 -3.41 1.27
CA LEU A 86 8.04 -4.14 0.30
C LEU A 86 8.28 -3.68 -1.15
N GLU A 87 8.73 -2.45 -1.39
CA GLU A 87 8.97 -1.91 -2.75
C GLU A 87 9.94 -2.78 -3.59
N ALA A 88 10.86 -3.48 -2.92
CA ALA A 88 11.77 -4.40 -3.58
C ALA A 88 11.02 -5.56 -4.26
N TYR A 89 9.82 -5.92 -3.81
CA TYR A 89 8.98 -6.96 -4.40
C TYR A 89 8.20 -6.50 -5.63
N ALA A 90 8.12 -5.20 -5.90
CA ALA A 90 7.70 -4.67 -7.19
C ALA A 90 8.84 -4.64 -8.21
N THR A 91 10.11 -4.61 -7.81
CA THR A 91 11.20 -4.31 -8.76
C THR A 91 12.23 -5.42 -8.88
N THR A 92 12.67 -5.97 -7.74
CA THR A 92 13.82 -6.87 -7.68
C THR A 92 13.41 -8.33 -7.61
N PHE A 93 12.45 -8.68 -6.74
CA PHE A 93 12.17 -10.09 -6.44
C PHE A 93 11.28 -10.80 -7.49
N ARG A 94 10.68 -10.06 -8.44
CA ARG A 94 9.83 -10.62 -9.50
C ARG A 94 10.62 -11.26 -10.64
N TYR A 95 11.85 -10.82 -10.86
CA TYR A 95 12.68 -11.27 -11.97
C TYR A 95 13.74 -12.27 -11.51
N THR A 96 14.25 -13.05 -12.46
CA THR A 96 15.43 -13.88 -12.22
C THR A 96 16.64 -12.99 -11.97
N LEU A 97 17.56 -13.46 -11.13
CA LEU A 97 18.90 -12.90 -10.99
C LEU A 97 19.67 -13.02 -12.32
N PRO A 98 20.78 -12.27 -12.50
CA PRO A 98 21.65 -12.43 -13.67
C PRO A 98 22.15 -13.88 -13.88
N SER A 99 22.21 -14.67 -12.81
CA SER A 99 22.52 -16.10 -12.85
C SER A 99 21.39 -17.00 -13.35
N GLY A 100 20.23 -16.45 -13.71
CA GLY A 100 19.00 -17.18 -14.08
C GLY A 100 18.23 -17.75 -12.87
N ARG A 101 18.78 -17.68 -11.66
CA ARG A 101 18.13 -18.16 -10.43
C ARG A 101 17.02 -17.22 -9.98
N ILE A 102 16.05 -17.77 -9.24
CA ILE A 102 15.00 -16.97 -8.62
C ILE A 102 15.48 -16.45 -7.24
N PRO A 103 15.29 -15.16 -6.92
CA PRO A 103 15.55 -14.63 -5.59
C PRO A 103 14.75 -15.36 -4.51
N LYS A 104 15.38 -15.62 -3.35
CA LYS A 104 14.70 -16.24 -2.21
C LYS A 104 13.46 -15.42 -1.82
N ALA A 105 12.36 -16.10 -1.54
CA ALA A 105 11.15 -15.49 -1.01
C ALA A 105 11.42 -14.84 0.37
N PRO A 106 10.64 -13.83 0.77
CA PRO A 106 10.68 -13.31 2.13
C PRO A 106 10.24 -14.40 3.11
N ASP A 107 10.57 -14.17 4.38
CA ASP A 107 10.04 -14.98 5.48
C ASP A 107 8.53 -14.75 5.64
N ASP A 108 7.76 -15.84 5.73
CA ASP A 108 6.30 -15.77 5.79
C ASP A 108 5.81 -15.02 7.02
N ALA A 109 6.47 -15.15 8.18
CA ALA A 109 6.06 -14.41 9.38
C ALA A 109 6.29 -12.90 9.20
N LYS A 110 7.39 -12.51 8.54
CA LYS A 110 7.62 -11.10 8.18
C LYS A 110 6.56 -10.57 7.20
N VAL A 111 6.13 -11.38 6.24
CA VAL A 111 5.05 -11.00 5.31
C VAL A 111 3.72 -10.88 6.04
N ALA A 112 3.41 -11.83 6.94
CA ALA A 112 2.21 -11.81 7.77
C ALA A 112 2.10 -10.52 8.59
N GLU A 113 3.19 -10.14 9.27
CA GLU A 113 3.26 -8.91 10.07
C GLU A 113 3.01 -7.67 9.20
N ALA A 114 3.60 -7.63 7.99
CA ALA A 114 3.41 -6.52 7.08
C ALA A 114 1.98 -6.42 6.56
N ILE A 115 1.36 -7.55 6.18
CA ILE A 115 -0.04 -7.59 5.74
C ILE A 115 -0.96 -7.12 6.86
N SER A 116 -0.76 -7.60 8.10
CA SER A 116 -1.53 -7.13 9.25
C SER A 116 -1.39 -5.62 9.45
N GLY A 117 -0.18 -5.06 9.35
CA GLY A 117 0.04 -3.61 9.46
C GLY A 117 -0.64 -2.81 8.34
N ILE A 118 -0.69 -3.38 7.13
CA ILE A 118 -1.39 -2.79 5.96
C ILE A 118 -2.91 -2.80 6.19
N GLU A 119 -3.48 -3.91 6.67
CA GLU A 119 -4.92 -4.01 6.96
C GLU A 119 -5.34 -2.98 8.01
N GLU A 120 -4.54 -2.81 9.08
CA GLU A 120 -4.81 -1.78 10.08
C GLU A 120 -4.74 -0.35 9.50
N LEU A 121 -3.76 -0.06 8.64
CA LEU A 121 -3.65 1.23 7.95
C LEU A 121 -4.87 1.51 7.08
N ILE A 122 -5.35 0.50 6.34
CA ILE A 122 -6.57 0.61 5.51
C ILE A 122 -7.77 0.97 6.38
N LEU A 123 -7.95 0.30 7.53
CA LEU A 123 -9.07 0.57 8.42
C LEU A 123 -9.01 1.99 9.02
N ARG A 124 -7.82 2.47 9.41
CA ARG A 124 -7.64 3.84 9.91
C ARG A 124 -7.91 4.87 8.81
N ALA A 125 -7.40 4.66 7.61
CA ALA A 125 -7.63 5.52 6.46
C ALA A 125 -9.11 5.55 6.05
N ALA A 126 -9.76 4.38 5.94
CA ALA A 126 -11.17 4.27 5.58
C ALA A 126 -12.07 4.99 6.59
N ARG A 127 -11.79 4.85 7.89
CA ARG A 127 -12.49 5.58 8.96
C ARG A 127 -12.29 7.09 8.85
N HIS A 128 -11.07 7.54 8.58
CA HIS A 128 -10.76 8.97 8.43
C HIS A 128 -11.45 9.58 7.21
N PHE A 129 -11.38 8.93 6.05
CA PHE A 129 -11.98 9.45 4.83
C PHE A 129 -13.48 9.15 4.71
N GLY A 130 -14.03 8.33 5.61
CA GLY A 130 -15.43 7.89 5.56
C GLY A 130 -15.72 7.07 4.31
N VAL A 131 -14.86 6.10 4.01
CA VAL A 131 -14.97 5.20 2.87
C VAL A 131 -15.57 3.88 3.34
N ASP A 132 -16.65 3.46 2.69
CA ASP A 132 -17.15 2.09 2.74
C ASP A 132 -16.38 1.27 1.69
N LEU A 133 -15.61 0.29 2.14
CA LEU A 133 -14.70 -0.51 1.30
C LEU A 133 -15.44 -1.46 0.36
N GLU A 134 -16.72 -1.74 0.62
CA GLU A 134 -17.51 -2.70 -0.16
C GLU A 134 -18.56 -2.03 -1.07
N LYS A 135 -18.79 -0.72 -0.90
CA LYS A 135 -19.77 0.03 -1.72
C LYS A 135 -19.08 0.97 -2.68
N ASP A 136 -19.63 1.11 -3.88
CA ASP A 136 -19.13 2.05 -4.88
C ASP A 136 -19.63 3.49 -4.61
N SER A 137 -18.90 4.21 -3.76
CA SER A 137 -19.20 5.60 -3.40
C SER A 137 -17.91 6.43 -3.27
N PRO A 138 -17.96 7.76 -3.42
CA PRO A 138 -16.79 8.59 -3.14
C PRO A 138 -16.49 8.62 -1.63
N ALA A 139 -15.27 9.05 -1.28
CA ALA A 139 -14.92 9.34 0.10
C ALA A 139 -15.77 10.51 0.64
N ALA A 140 -16.26 10.38 1.88
CA ALA A 140 -17.02 11.44 2.53
C ALA A 140 -16.14 12.65 2.91
N ARG A 141 -14.83 12.43 3.12
CA ARG A 141 -13.83 13.44 3.47
C ARG A 141 -12.59 13.24 2.60
N THR A 142 -11.95 14.34 2.22
CA THR A 142 -10.67 14.34 1.48
C THR A 142 -9.56 15.10 2.20
N ALA A 143 -9.85 15.65 3.38
CA ALA A 143 -8.86 16.37 4.16
C ALA A 143 -7.72 15.43 4.61
N PRO A 144 -6.45 15.88 4.63
CA PRO A 144 -5.34 15.11 5.16
C PRO A 144 -5.59 14.57 6.57
N MET A 145 -4.93 13.44 6.90
CA MET A 145 -4.90 12.94 8.27
C MET A 145 -4.02 13.85 9.14
N ARG A 146 -4.55 14.27 10.29
CA ARG A 146 -3.90 15.15 11.27
C ARG A 146 -4.28 14.71 12.66
#